data_AF-Q0G832-F1
#
_entry.id   AF-Q0G832-F1
#
_cell.length_a   1.000
_cell.length_b   1.000
_cell.length_c   1.000
_cell.angle_alpha   90.00
_cell.angle_beta   90.00
_cell.angle_gamma   90.00
#
_symmetry.space_group_name_H-M   'P 1'
#
loop_
_entity.id
_entity.type
_entity.pdbx_description
1 polymer ?
#
loop_
_entity_poly.entity_id
_entity_poly.type
_entity_poly.pdbx_seq_one_letter_code
_entity_poly.pdbx_strand_id
1 'polypeptide(L)'
;MSQTAQLKSTIAGQQEHIRSLETTVDDLKQQIASQTERNDVLEFQVLEMEENQKQQDTIAAKQSTFESEKTQLLKELDEVKKAHANQLKSIALIKKELEDHKAAAPSVKPTLSESEQVDALQQKFEKAEAANVSINEELRSASKELGKIRFQMQGKESDLSRERKMTEALSAQLQSVVSSSQEEALKKEEELKKLKATVELQQAEIEKMHEDKKEADQKFKNLEKEYAAYRDEQRPEIKTELERRYEEAKYRLKNALEKIHDYELLYEAAKKSENDGSISKHLEEELIEVKEFNAHLERQFQSQSDIIEALKKKLLQHRSFCDKINKLSELEDASRIQEELVMFSRENNCDEGKIAANIALIIKDIRKNTFYSPLEISTAHHKIRPYSSVDSSAEWQSNSSEGIVSPDEHDE
;
A
#
# COMPACT_ATOMS: atom_id res chain seq x y z
N MET A 1 30.34 -37.88 43.49
CA MET A 1 30.40 -37.31 42.13
C MET A 1 31.15 -35.98 42.19
N SER A 2 32.09 -35.74 41.29
CA SER A 2 32.91 -34.51 41.25
C SER A 2 32.02 -33.30 40.90
N GLN A 3 32.25 -32.13 41.52
CA GLN A 3 31.55 -30.88 41.19
C GLN A 3 31.65 -30.54 39.69
N THR A 4 32.75 -30.92 39.06
CA THR A 4 32.97 -30.74 37.63
C THR A 4 32.09 -31.64 36.77
N ALA A 5 31.69 -32.82 37.26
CA ALA A 5 30.73 -33.67 36.56
C ALA A 5 29.32 -33.06 36.59
N GLN A 6 28.94 -32.40 37.69
CA GLN A 6 27.69 -31.65 37.78
C GLN A 6 27.69 -30.44 36.83
N LEU A 7 28.74 -29.62 36.86
CA LEU A 7 28.86 -28.45 35.96
C LEU A 7 28.83 -28.85 34.48
N LYS A 8 29.52 -29.92 34.08
CA LYS A 8 29.44 -30.45 32.71
C LYS A 8 28.05 -30.91 32.33
N SER A 9 27.35 -31.57 33.25
CA SER A 9 25.96 -31.99 33.04
C SER A 9 25.05 -30.78 32.86
N THR A 10 25.25 -29.72 33.66
CA THR A 10 24.47 -28.48 33.54
C THR A 10 24.76 -27.75 32.22
N ILE A 11 26.03 -27.62 31.83
CA ILE A 11 26.42 -26.98 30.57
C ILE A 11 25.88 -27.77 29.37
N ALA A 12 25.98 -29.10 29.40
CA ALA A 12 25.41 -29.95 28.35
C ALA A 12 23.89 -29.76 28.24
N GLY A 13 23.19 -29.72 29.38
CA GLY A 13 21.76 -29.45 29.41
C GLY A 13 21.40 -28.05 28.90
N GLN A 14 22.19 -27.03 29.24
CA GLN A 14 21.99 -25.66 28.73
C GLN A 14 22.26 -25.57 27.22
N GLN A 15 23.30 -26.24 26.71
CA GLN A 15 23.60 -26.29 25.28
C GLN A 15 22.52 -27.01 24.48
N GLU A 16 21.96 -28.08 25.04
CA GLU A 16 20.83 -28.78 24.44
C GLU A 16 19.55 -27.93 24.47
N HIS A 17 19.32 -27.19 25.56
CA HIS A 17 18.21 -26.25 25.66
C HIS A 17 18.34 -25.08 24.66
N ILE A 18 19.54 -24.51 24.51
CA ILE A 18 19.80 -23.46 23.52
C ILE A 18 19.54 -23.98 22.10
N ARG A 19 20.05 -25.17 21.75
CA ARG A 19 19.77 -25.79 20.45
C ARG A 19 18.28 -26.05 20.22
N SER A 20 17.56 -26.47 21.25
CA SER A 20 16.11 -26.64 21.18
C SER A 20 15.39 -25.31 20.94
N LEU A 21 15.80 -24.23 21.62
CA LEU A 21 15.25 -22.90 21.41
C LEU A 21 15.58 -22.34 20.02
N GLU A 22 16.81 -22.53 19.52
CA GLU A 22 17.21 -22.15 18.17
C GLU A 22 16.35 -22.83 17.11
N THR A 23 16.15 -24.15 17.25
CA THR A 23 15.27 -24.93 16.37
C THR A 23 13.84 -24.39 16.41
N THR A 24 13.32 -24.09 17.61
CA THR A 24 11.96 -23.55 17.78
C THR A 24 11.82 -22.17 17.13
N VAL A 25 12.84 -21.32 17.24
CA VAL A 25 12.84 -19.99 16.60
C VAL A 25 12.83 -20.11 15.09
N ASP A 26 13.59 -21.05 14.52
CA ASP A 26 13.61 -21.27 13.08
C ASP A 26 12.28 -21.86 12.57
N ASP A 27 11.67 -22.79 13.31
CA ASP A 27 10.33 -23.31 13.00
C ASP A 27 9.28 -22.19 13.03
N LEU A 28 9.31 -21.32 14.03
CA LEU A 28 8.40 -20.17 14.14
C LEU A 28 8.61 -19.16 13.00
N LYS A 29 9.86 -18.88 12.61
CA LYS A 29 10.15 -18.03 11.44
C LYS A 29 9.59 -18.62 10.16
N GLN A 30 9.73 -19.93 9.96
CA GLN A 30 9.19 -20.61 8.79
C GLN A 30 7.65 -20.58 8.80
N GLN A 31 7.04 -20.74 9.96
CA GLN A 31 5.58 -20.65 10.11
C GLN A 31 5.06 -19.24 9.84
N ILE A 32 5.74 -18.20 10.32
CA ILE A 32 5.42 -16.79 10.02
C ILE A 32 5.52 -16.54 8.51
N ALA A 33 6.60 -16.96 7.86
CA ALA A 33 6.78 -16.79 6.42
C ALA A 33 5.65 -17.48 5.62
N SER A 34 5.28 -18.71 6.01
CA SER A 34 4.16 -19.43 5.39
C SER A 34 2.80 -18.77 5.64
N GLN A 35 2.58 -18.19 6.82
CA GLN A 35 1.36 -17.43 7.10
C GLN A 35 1.29 -16.13 6.30
N THR A 36 2.40 -15.42 6.13
CA THR A 36 2.45 -14.21 5.30
C THR A 36 2.06 -14.55 3.86
N GLU A 37 2.66 -15.58 3.26
CA GLU A 37 2.31 -16.01 1.91
C GLU A 37 0.84 -16.43 1.79
N ARG A 38 0.30 -17.12 2.80
CA ARG A 38 -1.12 -17.48 2.85
C ARG A 38 -2.04 -16.26 2.94
N ASN A 39 -1.65 -15.25 3.72
CA ASN A 39 -2.41 -14.01 3.87
C ASN A 39 -2.42 -13.21 2.56
N ASP A 40 -1.27 -13.12 1.87
CA ASP A 40 -1.19 -12.46 0.56
C ASP A 40 -2.14 -13.13 -0.45
N VAL A 41 -2.18 -14.46 -0.49
CA VAL A 41 -3.11 -15.20 -1.35
C VAL A 41 -4.58 -14.94 -0.99
N LEU A 42 -4.90 -14.85 0.31
CA LEU A 42 -6.25 -14.53 0.76
C LEU A 42 -6.64 -13.11 0.38
N GLU A 43 -5.72 -12.15 0.47
CA GLU A 43 -5.94 -10.76 0.04
C GLU A 43 -6.27 -10.70 -1.46
N PHE A 44 -5.50 -11.41 -2.30
CA PHE A 44 -5.81 -11.52 -3.73
C PHE A 44 -7.18 -12.14 -4.00
N GLN A 45 -7.58 -13.18 -3.26
CA GLN A 45 -8.90 -13.79 -3.41
C GLN A 45 -10.04 -12.86 -3.00
N VAL A 46 -9.86 -12.06 -1.94
CA VAL A 46 -10.85 -11.07 -1.51
C VAL A 46 -11.01 -9.99 -2.57
N LEU A 47 -9.90 -9.45 -3.10
CA LEU A 47 -9.94 -8.45 -4.17
C LEU A 47 -10.62 -8.97 -5.44
N GLU A 48 -10.35 -10.22 -5.84
CA GLU A 48 -11.00 -10.86 -6.98
C GLU A 48 -12.51 -11.04 -6.73
N MET A 49 -12.92 -11.43 -5.53
CA MET A 49 -14.33 -11.54 -5.16
C MET A 49 -15.05 -10.19 -5.16
N GLU A 50 -14.41 -9.13 -4.64
CA GLU A 50 -14.97 -7.77 -4.65
C GLU A 50 -15.14 -7.23 -6.08
N GLU A 51 -14.16 -7.47 -6.95
CA GLU A 51 -14.25 -7.06 -8.36
C GLU A 51 -15.35 -7.83 -9.09
N ASN A 52 -15.47 -9.14 -8.86
CA ASN A 52 -16.54 -9.97 -9.41
C ASN A 52 -17.93 -9.51 -8.93
N GLN A 53 -18.08 -9.18 -7.65
CA GLN A 53 -19.33 -8.63 -7.10
C GLN A 53 -19.69 -7.31 -7.77
N LYS A 54 -18.72 -6.40 -7.94
CA LYS A 54 -18.92 -5.11 -8.60
C LYS A 54 -19.34 -5.26 -10.07
N GLN A 55 -18.78 -6.25 -10.77
CA GLN A 55 -19.21 -6.58 -12.13
C GLN A 55 -20.66 -7.11 -12.14
N GLN A 56 -21.02 -7.98 -11.20
CA GLN A 56 -22.37 -8.52 -11.08
C GLN A 56 -23.41 -7.43 -10.79
N ASP A 57 -23.09 -6.51 -9.88
CA ASP A 57 -23.95 -5.36 -9.57
C ASP A 57 -24.13 -4.44 -10.80
N THR A 58 -23.07 -4.24 -11.58
CA THR A 58 -23.13 -3.47 -12.83
C THR A 58 -24.04 -4.13 -13.87
N ILE A 59 -23.99 -5.46 -13.98
CA ILE A 59 -24.86 -6.22 -14.88
C ILE A 59 -26.31 -6.13 -14.41
N ALA A 60 -26.56 -6.30 -13.11
CA ALA A 60 -27.89 -6.19 -12.52
C ALA A 60 -28.50 -4.79 -12.74
N ALA A 61 -27.71 -3.73 -12.55
CA ALA A 61 -28.13 -2.36 -12.84
C ALA A 61 -28.51 -2.16 -14.31
N LYS A 62 -27.69 -2.67 -15.25
CA LYS A 62 -27.97 -2.62 -16.69
C LYS A 62 -29.23 -3.41 -17.09
N GLN A 63 -29.46 -4.56 -16.46
CA GLN A 63 -30.68 -5.34 -16.67
C GLN A 63 -31.92 -4.60 -16.17
N SER A 64 -31.83 -3.94 -15.01
CA SER A 64 -32.92 -3.12 -14.49
C SER A 64 -33.26 -1.95 -15.41
N THR A 65 -32.25 -1.25 -15.96
CA THR A 65 -32.50 -0.17 -16.93
C THR A 65 -33.13 -0.71 -18.21
N PHE A 66 -32.67 -1.86 -18.70
CA PHE A 66 -33.21 -2.48 -19.91
C PHE A 66 -34.67 -2.92 -19.74
N GLU A 67 -35.04 -3.53 -18.61
CA GLU A 67 -36.44 -3.89 -18.34
C GLU A 67 -37.34 -2.65 -18.18
N SER A 68 -36.84 -1.55 -17.60
CA SER A 68 -37.57 -0.28 -17.55
C SER A 68 -37.84 0.27 -18.96
N GLU A 69 -36.82 0.36 -19.80
CA GLU A 69 -36.95 0.83 -21.20
C GLU A 69 -37.90 -0.06 -22.02
N LYS A 70 -37.78 -1.38 -21.89
CA LYS A 70 -38.68 -2.35 -22.53
C LYS A 70 -40.12 -2.15 -22.09
N THR A 71 -40.36 -1.90 -20.80
CA THR A 71 -41.70 -1.64 -20.27
C THR A 71 -42.27 -0.32 -20.80
N GLN A 72 -41.43 0.69 -20.97
CA GLN A 72 -41.82 1.97 -21.56
C GLN A 72 -42.18 1.83 -23.05
N LEU A 73 -41.34 1.16 -23.84
CA LEU A 73 -41.60 0.89 -25.26
C LEU A 73 -42.87 0.06 -25.48
N LEU A 74 -43.17 -0.89 -24.58
CA LEU A 74 -44.41 -1.66 -24.63
C LEU A 74 -45.65 -0.78 -24.41
N LYS A 75 -45.57 0.24 -23.53
CA LYS A 75 -46.66 1.21 -23.34
C LYS A 75 -46.85 2.08 -24.59
N GLU A 76 -45.77 2.62 -25.14
CA GLU A 76 -45.81 3.43 -26.37
C GLU A 76 -46.42 2.63 -27.54
N LEU A 77 -46.06 1.35 -27.68
CA LEU A 77 -46.63 0.48 -28.70
C LEU A 77 -48.15 0.28 -28.52
N ASP A 78 -48.64 0.16 -27.29
CA ASP A 78 -50.08 0.01 -27.00
C ASP A 78 -50.85 1.31 -27.31
N GLU A 79 -50.26 2.47 -27.03
CA GLU A 79 -50.81 3.78 -27.37
C GLU A 79 -50.90 3.96 -28.90
N VAL A 80 -49.85 3.61 -29.64
CA VAL A 80 -49.85 3.64 -31.11
C VAL A 80 -50.91 2.70 -31.68
N LYS A 81 -51.07 1.49 -31.13
CA LYS A 81 -52.13 0.56 -31.53
C LYS A 81 -53.53 1.14 -31.32
N LYS A 82 -53.78 1.80 -30.18
CA LYS A 82 -55.05 2.49 -29.91
C LYS A 82 -55.30 3.65 -30.87
N ALA A 83 -54.28 4.46 -31.15
CA ALA A 83 -54.38 5.56 -32.11
C ALA A 83 -54.71 5.06 -33.52
N HIS A 84 -54.03 4.01 -33.98
CA HIS A 84 -54.30 3.39 -35.28
C HIS A 84 -55.71 2.79 -35.35
N ALA A 85 -56.16 2.11 -34.29
CA ALA A 85 -57.54 1.60 -34.21
C ALA A 85 -58.60 2.71 -34.32
N ASN A 86 -58.33 3.88 -33.71
CA ASN A 86 -59.22 5.05 -33.81
C ASN A 86 -59.20 5.66 -35.22
N GLN A 87 -58.04 5.74 -35.88
CA GLN A 87 -57.95 6.17 -37.27
C GLN A 87 -58.74 5.24 -38.21
N LEU A 88 -58.64 3.92 -38.03
CA LEU A 88 -59.43 2.96 -38.81
C LEU A 88 -60.94 3.16 -38.65
N LYS A 89 -61.40 3.45 -37.42
CA LYS A 89 -62.82 3.79 -37.18
C LYS A 89 -63.23 5.08 -37.88
N SER A 90 -62.39 6.11 -37.87
CA SER A 90 -62.64 7.36 -38.59
C SER A 90 -62.74 7.14 -40.11
N ILE A 91 -61.84 6.33 -40.68
CA ILE A 91 -61.88 5.98 -42.11
C ILE A 91 -63.16 5.22 -42.44
N ALA A 92 -63.59 4.30 -41.58
CA ALA A 92 -64.84 3.55 -41.77
C ALA A 92 -66.08 4.47 -41.76
N LEU A 93 -66.10 5.50 -40.90
CA LEU A 93 -67.16 6.51 -40.87
C LEU A 93 -67.19 7.34 -42.16
N ILE A 94 -66.05 7.84 -42.62
CA ILE A 94 -65.95 8.59 -43.89
C ILE A 94 -66.44 7.74 -45.06
N LYS A 95 -66.07 6.46 -45.09
CA LYS A 95 -66.51 5.53 -46.14
C LYS A 95 -68.02 5.32 -46.13
N LYS A 96 -68.64 5.31 -44.94
CA LYS A 96 -70.09 5.23 -44.77
C LYS A 96 -70.79 6.52 -45.21
N GLU A 97 -70.28 7.68 -44.82
CA GLU A 97 -70.80 8.99 -45.28
C GLU A 97 -70.70 9.14 -46.80
N LEU A 98 -69.64 8.61 -47.42
CA LEU A 98 -69.48 8.61 -48.87
C LEU A 98 -70.50 7.72 -49.59
N GLU A 99 -70.82 6.56 -49.01
CA GLU A 99 -71.90 5.67 -49.48
C GLU A 99 -73.29 6.31 -49.27
N ASP A 100 -73.52 6.96 -48.12
CA ASP A 100 -74.76 7.68 -47.83
C ASP A 100 -74.94 8.90 -48.78
N HIS A 101 -73.87 9.60 -49.14
CA HIS A 101 -73.87 10.64 -50.17
C HIS A 101 -74.11 10.10 -51.57
N LYS A 102 -73.67 8.86 -51.85
CA LYS A 102 -73.98 8.14 -53.09
C LYS A 102 -75.45 7.74 -53.15
N ALA A 103 -76.05 7.40 -52.01
CA ALA A 103 -77.47 7.06 -51.87
C ALA A 103 -78.40 8.29 -51.86
N ALA A 104 -77.89 9.47 -51.48
CA ALA A 104 -78.64 10.74 -51.45
C ALA A 104 -78.51 11.58 -52.76
N ALA A 105 -77.80 11.10 -53.78
CA ALA A 105 -77.70 11.79 -55.06
C ALA A 105 -79.07 11.78 -55.79
N PRO A 106 -79.63 12.94 -56.18
CA PRO A 106 -80.89 12.99 -56.92
C PRO A 106 -80.70 12.36 -58.31
N SER A 107 -81.47 11.31 -58.56
CA SER A 107 -81.76 10.80 -59.89
C SER A 107 -82.40 11.93 -60.72
N VAL A 108 -81.58 12.60 -61.54
CA VAL A 108 -82.07 13.51 -62.58
C VAL A 108 -82.39 12.69 -63.81
N LYS A 109 -83.67 12.71 -64.17
CA LYS A 109 -84.27 12.14 -65.39
C LYS A 109 -83.46 12.50 -66.65
N PRO A 110 -83.29 11.58 -67.60
CA PRO A 110 -82.88 11.92 -68.94
C PRO A 110 -84.10 12.24 -69.81
N THR A 111 -84.09 13.42 -70.42
CA THR A 111 -84.77 13.68 -71.69
C THR A 111 -83.69 13.93 -72.74
N LEU A 112 -83.82 13.22 -73.87
CA LEU A 112 -83.22 13.49 -75.18
C LEU A 112 -81.70 13.31 -75.31
N SER A 113 -81.26 12.07 -75.50
CA SER A 113 -80.63 11.56 -76.74
C SER A 113 -80.12 10.14 -76.43
N GLU A 114 -80.76 9.11 -77.00
CA GLU A 114 -80.40 7.70 -76.69
C GLU A 114 -78.99 7.33 -77.19
N SER A 115 -78.38 8.17 -78.03
CA SER A 115 -77.00 7.99 -78.50
C SER A 115 -75.95 8.46 -77.48
N GLU A 116 -76.12 9.62 -76.83
CA GLU A 116 -75.09 10.15 -75.92
C GLU A 116 -75.13 9.47 -74.54
N GLN A 117 -76.27 8.91 -74.12
CA GLN A 117 -76.37 8.13 -72.89
C GLN A 117 -75.78 6.74 -73.01
N VAL A 118 -75.92 6.10 -74.17
CA VAL A 118 -75.26 4.83 -74.45
C VAL A 118 -73.75 5.05 -74.50
N ASP A 119 -73.27 6.10 -75.18
CA ASP A 119 -71.83 6.44 -75.19
C ASP A 119 -71.30 6.82 -73.80
N ALA A 120 -72.09 7.53 -72.98
CA ALA A 120 -71.71 7.86 -71.60
C ALA A 120 -71.71 6.64 -70.66
N LEU A 121 -72.63 5.69 -70.87
CA LEU A 121 -72.65 4.42 -70.14
C LEU A 121 -71.52 3.48 -70.60
N GLN A 122 -71.23 3.46 -71.91
CA GLN A 122 -70.09 2.74 -72.49
C GLN A 122 -68.77 3.29 -71.92
N GLN A 123 -68.59 4.61 -71.89
CA GLN A 123 -67.42 5.24 -71.25
C GLN A 123 -67.34 4.95 -69.75
N LYS A 124 -68.47 4.90 -69.03
CA LYS A 124 -68.47 4.53 -67.61
C LYS A 124 -68.11 3.07 -67.41
N PHE A 125 -68.54 2.19 -68.31
CA PHE A 125 -68.18 0.77 -68.30
C PHE A 125 -66.69 0.58 -68.59
N GLU A 126 -66.15 1.23 -69.63
CA GLU A 126 -64.72 1.21 -69.95
C GLU A 126 -63.87 1.78 -68.80
N LYS A 127 -64.30 2.87 -68.16
CA LYS A 127 -63.64 3.40 -66.95
C LYS A 127 -63.70 2.43 -65.78
N ALA A 128 -64.83 1.75 -65.59
CA ALA A 128 -64.97 0.74 -64.53
C ALA A 128 -64.11 -0.50 -64.82
N GLU A 129 -64.00 -0.91 -66.08
CA GLU A 129 -63.17 -2.03 -66.52
C GLU A 129 -61.67 -1.71 -66.36
N ALA A 130 -61.25 -0.50 -66.74
CA ALA A 130 -59.90 0.00 -66.48
C ALA A 130 -59.58 0.07 -64.98
N ALA A 131 -60.53 0.54 -64.16
CA ALA A 131 -60.37 0.54 -62.70
C ALA A 131 -60.27 -0.89 -62.14
N ASN A 132 -61.03 -1.84 -62.68
CA ASN A 132 -60.99 -3.25 -62.25
C ASN A 132 -59.66 -3.92 -62.63
N VAL A 133 -59.09 -3.59 -63.79
CA VAL A 133 -57.74 -4.02 -64.17
C VAL A 133 -56.69 -3.45 -63.21
N SER A 134 -56.78 -2.17 -62.87
CA SER A 134 -55.88 -1.53 -61.89
C SER A 134 -55.95 -2.20 -60.51
N ILE A 135 -57.16 -2.42 -60.00
CA ILE A 135 -57.38 -3.08 -58.71
C ILE A 135 -56.84 -4.52 -58.72
N ASN A 136 -57.01 -5.27 -59.81
CA ASN A 136 -56.47 -6.62 -59.91
C ASN A 136 -54.94 -6.64 -59.92
N GLU A 137 -54.30 -5.65 -60.53
CA GLU A 137 -52.84 -5.53 -60.51
C GLU A 137 -52.31 -5.13 -59.12
N GLU A 138 -53.01 -4.21 -58.43
CA GLU A 138 -52.73 -3.88 -57.03
C GLU A 138 -52.91 -5.10 -56.11
N LEU A 139 -53.96 -5.90 -56.32
CA LEU A 139 -54.21 -7.13 -55.57
C LEU A 139 -53.09 -8.16 -55.79
N ARG A 140 -52.62 -8.31 -57.03
CA ARG A 140 -51.47 -9.18 -57.34
C ARG A 140 -50.18 -8.68 -56.69
N SER A 141 -49.93 -7.38 -56.74
CA SER A 141 -48.77 -6.76 -56.11
C SER A 141 -48.80 -6.97 -54.59
N ALA A 142 -49.93 -6.68 -53.94
CA ALA A 142 -50.14 -6.91 -52.52
C ALA A 142 -49.98 -8.39 -52.14
N SER A 143 -50.47 -9.31 -52.97
CA SER A 143 -50.31 -10.76 -52.75
C SER A 143 -48.84 -11.20 -52.81
N LYS A 144 -48.05 -10.62 -53.72
CA LYS A 144 -46.60 -10.89 -53.79
C LYS A 144 -45.87 -10.37 -52.55
N GLU A 145 -46.19 -9.15 -52.11
CA GLU A 145 -45.59 -8.58 -50.90
C GLU A 145 -45.97 -9.36 -49.64
N LEU A 146 -47.23 -9.80 -49.51
CA LEU A 146 -47.67 -10.71 -48.45
C LEU A 146 -46.88 -12.03 -48.44
N GLY A 147 -46.60 -12.59 -49.63
CA GLY A 147 -45.77 -13.77 -49.78
C GLY A 147 -44.34 -13.57 -49.26
N LYS A 148 -43.71 -12.44 -49.59
CA LYS A 148 -42.38 -12.08 -49.08
C LYS A 148 -42.37 -11.91 -47.57
N ILE A 149 -43.37 -11.22 -47.00
CA ILE A 149 -43.51 -11.03 -45.56
C ILE A 149 -43.66 -12.38 -44.85
N ARG A 150 -44.51 -13.28 -45.37
CA ARG A 150 -44.69 -14.62 -44.80
C ARG A 150 -43.37 -15.40 -44.76
N PHE A 151 -42.59 -15.36 -45.84
CA PHE A 151 -41.28 -16.02 -45.89
C PHE A 151 -40.30 -15.42 -44.86
N GLN A 152 -40.26 -14.09 -44.75
CA GLN A 152 -39.42 -13.41 -43.74
C GLN A 152 -39.83 -13.75 -42.31
N MET A 153 -41.13 -13.83 -42.02
CA MET A 153 -41.61 -14.22 -40.68
C MET A 153 -41.21 -15.66 -40.35
N GLN A 154 -41.34 -16.58 -41.30
CA GLN A 154 -40.92 -17.97 -41.10
C GLN A 154 -39.41 -18.08 -40.80
N GLY A 155 -38.59 -17.27 -41.46
CA GLY A 155 -37.15 -17.17 -41.16
C GLY A 155 -36.91 -16.69 -39.73
N LYS A 156 -37.53 -15.57 -39.34
CA LYS A 156 -37.40 -15.02 -37.98
C LYS A 156 -37.90 -15.97 -36.89
N GLU A 157 -38.93 -16.75 -37.16
CA GLU A 157 -39.47 -17.72 -36.21
C GLU A 157 -38.51 -18.91 -36.00
N SER A 158 -37.82 -19.33 -37.07
CA SER A 158 -36.72 -20.31 -36.97
C SER A 158 -35.54 -19.77 -36.16
N ASP A 159 -35.15 -18.52 -36.38
CA ASP A 159 -34.05 -17.89 -35.64
C ASP A 159 -34.38 -17.74 -34.16
N LEU A 160 -35.59 -17.27 -33.83
CA LEU A 160 -36.09 -17.21 -32.45
C LEU A 160 -36.11 -18.58 -31.77
N SER A 161 -36.50 -19.64 -32.49
CA SER A 161 -36.48 -21.00 -31.97
C SER A 161 -35.06 -21.47 -31.65
N ARG A 162 -34.09 -21.13 -32.50
CA ARG A 162 -32.67 -21.44 -32.27
C ARG A 162 -32.11 -20.69 -31.07
N GLU A 163 -32.45 -19.40 -30.96
CA GLU A 163 -32.04 -18.55 -29.85
C GLU A 163 -32.58 -19.09 -28.52
N ARG A 164 -33.87 -19.43 -28.44
CA ARG A 164 -34.47 -20.07 -27.25
C ARG A 164 -33.73 -21.32 -26.81
N LYS A 165 -33.42 -22.23 -27.74
CA LYS A 165 -32.66 -23.46 -27.44
C LYS A 165 -31.26 -23.15 -26.90
N MET A 166 -30.59 -22.13 -27.44
CA MET A 166 -29.28 -21.72 -26.95
C MET A 166 -29.37 -21.12 -25.54
N THR A 167 -30.37 -20.28 -25.28
CA THR A 167 -30.62 -19.71 -23.95
C THR A 167 -30.96 -20.78 -22.92
N GLU A 168 -31.80 -21.76 -23.28
CA GLU A 168 -32.13 -22.91 -22.42
C GLU A 168 -30.87 -23.75 -22.09
N ALA A 169 -30.04 -24.04 -23.09
CA ALA A 169 -28.79 -24.77 -22.89
C ALA A 169 -27.82 -24.02 -21.97
N LEU A 170 -27.66 -22.71 -22.20
CA LEU A 170 -26.80 -21.86 -21.36
C LEU A 170 -27.34 -21.77 -19.93
N SER A 171 -28.67 -21.67 -19.76
CA SER A 171 -29.30 -21.65 -18.44
C SER A 171 -29.10 -22.97 -17.70
N ALA A 172 -29.19 -24.11 -18.38
CA ALA A 172 -28.94 -25.42 -17.79
C ALA A 172 -27.46 -25.56 -17.36
N GLN A 173 -26.53 -25.09 -18.20
CA GLN A 173 -25.10 -25.08 -17.86
C GLN A 173 -24.82 -24.18 -16.66
N LEU A 174 -25.38 -22.97 -16.62
CA LEU A 174 -25.23 -22.05 -15.49
C LEU A 174 -25.76 -22.68 -14.20
N GLN A 175 -26.94 -23.31 -14.25
CA GLN A 175 -27.51 -23.96 -13.08
C GLN A 175 -26.66 -25.13 -12.57
N SER A 176 -26.03 -25.88 -13.48
CA SER A 176 -25.07 -26.93 -13.11
C SER A 176 -23.84 -26.36 -12.41
N VAL A 177 -23.25 -25.29 -12.94
CA VAL A 177 -22.04 -24.65 -12.37
C VAL A 177 -22.33 -24.04 -11.00
N VAL A 178 -23.48 -23.35 -10.86
CA VAL A 178 -23.90 -22.78 -9.58
C VAL A 178 -24.11 -23.88 -8.54
N SER A 179 -24.76 -24.99 -8.91
CA SER A 179 -25.00 -26.10 -7.99
C SER A 179 -23.68 -26.76 -7.56
N SER A 180 -22.75 -27.02 -8.49
CA SER A 180 -21.45 -27.61 -8.14
C SER A 180 -20.60 -26.66 -7.28
N SER A 181 -20.60 -25.36 -7.59
CA SER A 181 -19.88 -24.36 -6.80
C SER A 181 -20.45 -24.24 -5.39
N GLN A 182 -21.77 -24.29 -5.23
CA GLN A 182 -22.43 -24.27 -3.92
C GLN A 182 -22.09 -25.51 -3.10
N GLU A 183 -22.05 -26.70 -3.71
CA GLU A 183 -21.62 -27.94 -3.03
C GLU A 183 -20.16 -27.88 -2.58
N GLU A 184 -19.26 -27.33 -3.41
CA GLU A 184 -17.86 -27.14 -3.04
C GLU A 184 -17.69 -26.13 -1.90
N ALA A 185 -18.45 -25.04 -1.91
CA ALA A 185 -18.43 -24.04 -0.83
C ALA A 185 -18.84 -24.67 0.51
N LEU A 186 -19.91 -25.47 0.53
CA LEU A 186 -20.36 -26.18 1.73
C LEU A 186 -19.32 -27.18 2.23
N LYS A 187 -18.65 -27.93 1.33
CA LYS A 187 -17.55 -28.84 1.72
C LYS A 187 -16.38 -28.10 2.36
N LYS A 188 -15.96 -26.97 1.76
CA LYS A 188 -14.89 -26.13 2.32
C LYS A 188 -15.28 -25.56 3.68
N GLU A 189 -16.54 -25.17 3.86
CA GLU A 189 -17.05 -24.67 5.15
C GLU A 189 -17.00 -25.76 6.24
N GLU A 190 -17.39 -27.00 5.92
CA GLU A 190 -17.27 -28.14 6.84
C GLU A 190 -15.82 -28.47 7.20
N GLU A 191 -14.91 -28.43 6.23
CA GLU A 191 -13.47 -28.63 6.46
C GLU A 191 -12.88 -27.54 7.36
N LEU A 192 -13.25 -26.28 7.12
CA LEU A 192 -12.84 -25.14 7.94
C LEU A 192 -13.35 -25.27 9.37
N LYS A 193 -14.60 -25.74 9.55
CA LYS A 193 -15.16 -26.03 10.88
C LYS A 193 -14.40 -27.14 11.60
N LYS A 194 -14.02 -28.22 10.91
CA LYS A 194 -13.20 -29.30 11.48
C LYS A 194 -11.81 -28.79 11.88
N LEU A 195 -11.19 -27.98 11.02
CA LEU A 195 -9.87 -27.42 11.29
C LEU A 195 -9.87 -26.50 12.52
N LYS A 196 -10.89 -25.63 12.64
CA LYS A 196 -11.07 -24.78 13.84
C LYS A 196 -11.17 -25.59 15.12
N ALA A 197 -11.97 -26.68 15.11
CA ALA A 197 -12.09 -27.55 16.28
C ALA A 197 -10.76 -28.22 16.66
N THR A 198 -9.95 -28.62 15.68
CA THR A 198 -8.61 -29.18 15.93
C THR A 198 -7.66 -28.14 16.55
N VAL A 199 -7.69 -26.90 16.04
CA VAL A 199 -6.85 -25.82 16.58
C VAL A 199 -7.25 -25.49 18.03
N GLU A 200 -8.55 -25.42 18.32
CA GLU A 200 -9.03 -25.21 19.70
C GLU A 200 -8.57 -26.33 20.64
N LEU A 201 -8.59 -27.58 20.18
CA LEU A 201 -8.12 -28.72 20.97
C LEU A 201 -6.61 -28.67 21.23
N GLN A 202 -5.83 -28.35 20.19
CA GLN A 202 -4.37 -28.19 20.32
C GLN A 202 -3.99 -27.02 21.25
N GLN A 203 -4.74 -25.92 21.17
CA GLN A 203 -4.54 -24.76 22.05
C GLN A 203 -4.78 -25.14 23.52
N ALA A 204 -5.85 -25.88 23.81
CA ALA A 204 -6.13 -26.37 25.16
C ALA A 204 -5.04 -27.34 25.67
N GLU A 205 -4.47 -28.18 24.79
CA GLU A 205 -3.37 -29.08 25.13
C GLU A 205 -2.07 -28.32 25.45
N ILE A 206 -1.75 -27.28 24.68
CA ILE A 206 -0.60 -26.40 24.94
C ILE A 206 -0.74 -25.69 26.28
N GLU A 207 -1.92 -25.16 26.58
CA GLU A 207 -2.20 -24.49 27.87
C GLU A 207 -2.00 -25.46 29.04
N LYS A 208 -2.51 -26.68 28.92
CA LYS A 208 -2.30 -27.73 29.92
C LYS A 208 -0.81 -28.08 30.10
N MET A 209 -0.06 -28.26 29.02
CA MET A 209 1.38 -28.54 29.10
C MET A 209 2.16 -27.40 29.76
N HIS A 210 1.73 -26.14 29.54
CA HIS A 210 2.33 -24.99 30.19
C HIS A 210 2.07 -24.98 31.70
N GLU A 211 0.86 -25.35 32.14
CA GLU A 211 0.55 -25.53 33.56
C GLU A 211 1.38 -26.65 34.20
N ASP A 212 1.45 -27.82 33.55
CA ASP A 212 2.24 -28.97 34.01
C ASP A 212 3.73 -28.61 34.15
N LYS A 213 4.29 -27.87 33.18
CA LYS A 213 5.67 -27.37 33.23
C LYS A 213 5.89 -26.45 34.44
N LYS A 214 4.97 -25.51 34.67
CA LYS A 214 5.05 -24.58 35.80
C LYS A 214 5.01 -25.32 37.15
N GLU A 215 4.19 -26.36 37.26
CA GLU A 215 4.13 -27.20 38.46
C GLU A 215 5.44 -27.98 38.66
N ALA A 216 5.99 -28.55 37.58
CA ALA A 216 7.26 -29.27 37.62
C ALA A 216 8.43 -28.36 38.03
N ASP A 217 8.52 -27.16 37.46
CA ASP A 217 9.53 -26.15 37.81
C ASP A 217 9.43 -25.74 39.29
N GLN A 218 8.21 -25.62 39.81
CA GLN A 218 8.00 -25.29 41.22
C GLN A 218 8.45 -26.45 42.13
N LYS A 219 8.15 -27.70 41.77
CA LYS A 219 8.63 -28.89 42.50
C LYS A 219 10.15 -28.96 42.49
N PHE A 220 10.78 -28.71 41.34
CA PHE A 220 12.23 -28.68 41.21
C PHE A 220 12.88 -27.64 42.14
N LYS A 221 12.36 -26.41 42.15
CA LYS A 221 12.86 -25.34 43.04
C LYS A 221 12.70 -25.68 44.52
N ASN A 222 11.63 -26.36 44.89
CA ASN A 222 11.41 -26.79 46.28
C ASN A 222 12.43 -27.88 46.67
N LEU A 223 12.63 -28.88 45.83
CA LEU A 223 13.63 -29.93 46.01
C LEU A 223 15.06 -29.37 46.12
N GLU A 224 15.40 -28.37 45.31
CA GLU A 224 16.70 -27.71 45.35
C GLU A 224 16.96 -27.04 46.71
N LYS A 225 15.93 -26.36 47.26
CA LYS A 225 15.99 -25.75 48.60
C LYS A 225 16.13 -26.80 49.70
N GLU A 226 15.36 -27.87 49.65
CA GLU A 226 15.45 -28.97 50.62
C GLU A 226 16.82 -29.63 50.59
N TYR A 227 17.38 -29.85 49.39
CA TYR A 227 18.71 -30.41 49.23
C TYR A 227 19.80 -29.48 49.79
N ALA A 228 19.68 -28.18 49.58
CA ALA A 228 20.59 -27.19 50.15
C ALA A 228 20.53 -27.20 51.70
N ALA A 229 19.33 -27.20 52.27
CA ALA A 229 19.15 -27.28 53.73
C ALA A 229 19.75 -28.58 54.31
N TYR A 230 19.51 -29.71 53.66
CA TYR A 230 20.09 -30.99 54.06
C TYR A 230 21.62 -31.00 54.02
N ARG A 231 22.22 -30.32 53.03
CA ARG A 231 23.67 -30.17 52.92
C ARG A 231 24.25 -29.33 54.05
N ASP A 232 23.53 -28.30 54.48
CA ASP A 232 23.94 -27.44 55.60
C ASP A 232 23.79 -28.16 56.95
N GLU A 233 22.73 -28.94 57.15
CA GLU A 233 22.53 -29.75 58.36
C GLU A 233 23.57 -30.88 58.52
N GLN A 234 24.03 -31.45 57.41
CA GLN A 234 25.09 -32.47 57.40
C GLN A 234 26.50 -31.90 57.62
N ARG A 235 26.66 -30.58 57.77
CA ARG A 235 27.98 -29.97 58.00
C ARG A 235 28.43 -30.23 59.44
N PRO A 236 29.52 -30.97 59.69
CA PRO A 236 29.97 -31.25 61.05
C PRO A 236 30.37 -29.96 61.78
N GLU A 237 29.92 -29.81 63.03
CA GLU A 237 30.39 -28.75 63.93
C GLU A 237 31.90 -28.88 64.12
N ILE A 238 32.66 -27.87 63.70
CA ILE A 238 34.10 -27.82 63.87
C ILE A 238 34.37 -27.54 65.36
N LYS A 239 34.77 -28.57 66.12
CA LYS A 239 34.89 -28.49 67.59
C LYS A 239 36.25 -27.99 68.05
N THR A 240 37.27 -27.98 67.19
CA THR A 240 38.60 -27.46 67.53
C THR A 240 39.24 -26.68 66.38
N GLU A 241 40.13 -25.73 66.70
CA GLU A 241 40.92 -24.97 65.72
C GLU A 241 41.79 -25.87 64.83
N LEU A 242 42.18 -27.07 65.31
CA LEU A 242 42.90 -28.07 64.53
C LEU A 242 42.00 -28.68 63.44
N GLU A 243 40.75 -29.01 63.79
CA GLU A 243 39.74 -29.47 62.82
C GLU A 243 39.40 -28.37 61.81
N ARG A 244 39.35 -27.11 62.26
CA ARG A 244 39.17 -25.94 61.37
C ARG A 244 40.28 -25.86 60.34
N ARG A 245 41.54 -25.92 60.79
CA ARG A 245 42.70 -25.87 59.91
C ARG A 245 42.80 -27.09 58.99
N TYR A 246 42.40 -28.26 59.46
CA TYR A 246 42.34 -29.47 58.64
C TYR A 246 41.28 -29.35 57.55
N GLU A 247 40.06 -28.93 57.88
CA GLU A 247 38.99 -28.72 56.89
C GLU A 247 39.29 -27.53 55.96
N GLU A 248 39.97 -26.48 56.44
CA GLU A 248 40.43 -25.38 55.60
C GLU A 248 41.54 -25.83 54.64
N ALA A 249 42.49 -26.65 55.10
CA ALA A 249 43.51 -27.24 54.23
C ALA A 249 42.89 -28.17 53.18
N LYS A 250 41.90 -28.97 53.58
CA LYS A 250 41.14 -29.85 52.68
C LYS A 250 40.29 -29.06 51.68
N TYR A 251 39.67 -27.96 52.10
CA TYR A 251 38.95 -27.05 51.22
C TYR A 251 39.88 -26.37 50.22
N ARG A 252 41.03 -25.86 50.66
CA ARG A 252 42.06 -25.28 49.77
C ARG A 252 42.61 -26.30 48.79
N LEU A 253 42.88 -27.53 49.24
CA LEU A 253 43.31 -28.63 48.39
C LEU A 253 42.23 -28.99 47.37
N LYS A 254 40.97 -29.08 47.79
CA LYS A 254 39.84 -29.35 46.90
C LYS A 254 39.70 -28.26 45.83
N ASN A 255 39.76 -26.99 46.21
CA ASN A 255 39.71 -25.87 45.26
C ASN A 255 40.91 -25.90 44.30
N ALA A 256 42.11 -26.24 44.78
CA ALA A 256 43.28 -26.38 43.93
C ALA A 256 43.13 -27.53 42.93
N LEU A 257 42.59 -28.68 43.36
CA LEU A 257 42.32 -29.83 42.49
C LEU A 257 41.20 -29.54 41.48
N GLU A 258 40.14 -28.85 41.88
CA GLU A 258 39.09 -28.39 40.94
C GLU A 258 39.68 -27.44 39.90
N LYS A 259 40.51 -26.49 40.32
CA LYS A 259 41.18 -25.57 39.41
C LYS A 259 42.15 -26.27 38.46
N ILE A 260 42.88 -27.28 38.92
CA ILE A 260 43.73 -28.13 38.06
C ILE A 260 42.86 -28.88 37.06
N HIS A 261 41.75 -29.46 37.49
CA HIS A 261 40.86 -30.21 36.60
C HIS A 261 40.19 -29.30 35.56
N ASP A 262 39.82 -28.08 35.94
CA ASP A 262 39.32 -27.07 35.00
C ASP A 262 40.38 -26.70 33.95
N TYR A 263 41.65 -26.56 34.36
CA TYR A 263 42.76 -26.37 33.42
C TYR A 263 43.01 -27.58 32.52
N GLU A 264 42.91 -28.80 33.05
CA GLU A 264 43.01 -30.03 32.24
C GLU A 264 41.89 -30.11 31.20
N LEU A 265 40.67 -29.67 31.54
CA LEU A 265 39.56 -29.66 30.61
C LEU A 265 39.68 -28.59 29.54
N LEU A 266 40.16 -27.40 29.91
CA LEU A 266 40.50 -26.36 28.94
C LEU A 266 41.62 -26.84 28.01
N TYR A 267 42.63 -27.54 28.55
CA TYR A 267 43.72 -28.12 27.77
C TYR A 267 43.24 -29.25 26.84
N GLU A 268 42.38 -30.16 27.31
CA GLU A 268 41.79 -31.20 26.46
C GLU A 268 40.84 -30.64 25.40
N ALA A 269 40.05 -29.61 25.74
CA ALA A 269 39.19 -28.92 24.80
C ALA A 269 40.02 -28.22 23.71
N ALA A 270 41.08 -27.49 24.10
CA ALA A 270 42.03 -26.87 23.18
C ALA A 270 42.77 -27.90 22.31
N LYS A 271 43.16 -29.05 22.87
CA LYS A 271 43.83 -30.13 22.14
C LYS A 271 42.90 -30.84 21.15
N LYS A 272 41.63 -31.03 21.49
CA LYS A 272 40.60 -31.55 20.56
C LYS A 272 40.30 -30.53 19.45
N SER A 273 40.30 -29.26 19.81
CA SER A 273 40.18 -28.10 18.93
C SER A 273 41.31 -27.98 17.91
N GLU A 274 42.57 -28.22 18.31
CA GLU A 274 43.73 -28.25 17.40
C GLU A 274 43.71 -29.45 16.46
N ASN A 275 43.32 -30.65 16.95
CA ASN A 275 43.33 -31.87 16.14
C ASN A 275 42.23 -31.91 15.05
N ASP A 276 41.14 -31.15 15.19
CA ASP A 276 40.05 -31.11 14.19
C ASP A 276 40.32 -30.15 13.02
N GLY A 277 41.37 -29.32 13.07
CA GLY A 277 41.72 -28.35 12.02
C GLY A 277 40.67 -27.25 11.73
N SER A 278 39.44 -27.41 12.23
CA SER A 278 38.31 -26.51 12.09
C SER A 278 38.52 -25.22 12.89
N ILE A 279 39.06 -25.30 14.11
CA ILE A 279 39.33 -24.11 14.93
C ILE A 279 40.57 -23.38 14.43
N SER A 280 41.57 -24.08 13.89
CA SER A 280 42.71 -23.42 13.22
C SER A 280 42.24 -22.60 12.01
N LYS A 281 41.31 -23.13 11.20
CA LYS A 281 40.74 -22.40 10.06
C LYS A 281 39.83 -21.27 10.49
N HIS A 282 38.96 -21.50 11.48
CA HIS A 282 38.07 -20.46 11.99
C HIS A 282 38.84 -19.31 12.66
N LEU A 283 39.89 -19.62 13.42
CA LEU A 283 40.79 -18.61 13.98
C LEU A 283 41.63 -17.91 12.90
N GLU A 284 42.00 -18.60 11.81
CA GLU A 284 42.64 -17.97 10.65
C GLU A 284 41.69 -16.99 9.95
N GLU A 285 40.42 -17.36 9.78
CA GLU A 285 39.36 -16.52 9.21
C GLU A 285 39.08 -15.30 10.12
N GLU A 286 38.86 -15.51 11.42
CA GLU A 286 38.68 -14.42 12.39
C GLU A 286 39.93 -13.51 12.45
N LEU A 287 41.13 -14.06 12.33
CA LEU A 287 42.36 -13.28 12.29
C LEU A 287 42.47 -12.44 11.02
N ILE A 288 41.97 -12.93 9.88
CA ILE A 288 41.88 -12.16 8.63
C ILE A 288 40.86 -11.04 8.79
N GLU A 289 39.67 -11.33 9.31
CA GLU A 289 38.62 -10.33 9.55
C GLU A 289 39.08 -9.23 10.50
N VAL A 290 39.73 -9.59 11.61
CA VAL A 290 40.29 -8.62 12.57
C VAL A 290 41.40 -7.79 11.92
N LYS A 291 42.23 -8.36 11.06
CA LYS A 291 43.26 -7.60 10.31
C LYS A 291 42.64 -6.63 9.32
N GLU A 292 41.59 -7.05 8.59
CA GLU A 292 40.88 -6.19 7.64
C GLU A 292 40.14 -5.07 8.35
N PHE A 293 39.48 -5.37 9.47
CA PHE A 293 38.84 -4.39 10.33
C PHE A 293 39.85 -3.39 10.90
N ASN A 294 41.00 -3.87 11.39
CA ASN A 294 42.04 -2.99 11.89
C ASN A 294 42.64 -2.11 10.78
N ALA A 295 42.87 -2.67 9.58
CA ALA A 295 43.31 -1.89 8.42
C ALA A 295 42.25 -0.87 7.96
N HIS A 296 40.96 -1.13 8.20
CA HIS A 296 39.89 -0.17 7.95
C HIS A 296 39.90 0.95 9.00
N LEU A 297 40.05 0.62 10.29
CA LEU A 297 40.21 1.60 11.35
C LEU A 297 41.44 2.48 11.15
N GLU A 298 42.58 1.91 10.78
CA GLU A 298 43.79 2.66 10.46
C GLU A 298 43.55 3.66 9.32
N ARG A 299 42.84 3.26 8.25
CA ARG A 299 42.44 4.16 7.17
C ARG A 299 41.49 5.27 7.64
N GLN A 300 40.54 4.95 8.51
CA GLN A 300 39.65 5.95 9.09
C GLN A 300 40.41 6.95 9.98
N PHE A 301 41.31 6.47 10.84
CA PHE A 301 42.16 7.32 11.67
C PHE A 301 43.08 8.21 10.84
N GLN A 302 43.68 7.67 9.77
CA GLN A 302 44.49 8.47 8.86
C GLN A 302 43.65 9.57 8.21
N SER A 303 42.47 9.23 7.68
CA SER A 303 41.56 10.22 7.09
C SER A 303 41.11 11.29 8.09
N GLN A 304 40.80 10.90 9.33
CA GLN A 304 40.47 11.84 10.41
C GLN A 304 41.67 12.73 10.76
N SER A 305 42.88 12.17 10.81
CA SER A 305 44.11 12.94 11.03
C SER A 305 44.34 13.97 9.93
N ASP A 306 44.14 13.58 8.66
CA ASP A 306 44.28 14.48 7.52
C ASP A 306 43.24 15.62 7.56
N ILE A 307 42.00 15.32 7.95
CA ILE A 307 40.94 16.32 8.16
C ILE A 307 41.32 17.28 9.29
N ILE A 308 41.81 16.76 10.42
CA ILE A 308 42.24 17.58 11.56
C ILE A 308 43.40 18.49 11.16
N GLU A 309 44.36 17.99 10.40
CA GLU A 309 45.49 18.78 9.92
C GLU A 309 45.06 19.88 8.95
N ALA A 310 44.13 19.57 8.03
CA ALA A 310 43.53 20.55 7.14
C ALA A 310 42.76 21.64 7.91
N LEU A 311 41.96 21.26 8.92
CA LEU A 311 41.24 22.20 9.78
C LEU A 311 42.19 23.05 10.61
N LYS A 312 43.25 22.46 11.18
CA LYS A 312 44.29 23.19 11.92
C LYS A 312 44.98 24.22 11.03
N LYS A 313 45.31 23.86 9.79
CA LYS A 313 45.89 24.79 8.81
C LYS A 313 44.95 25.96 8.51
N LYS A 314 43.65 25.69 8.29
CA LYS A 314 42.63 26.74 8.11
C LYS A 314 42.53 27.65 9.34
N LEU A 315 42.51 27.09 10.55
CA LEU A 315 42.41 27.85 11.79
C LEU A 315 43.63 28.76 12.00
N LEU A 316 44.83 28.28 11.69
CA LEU A 316 46.05 29.10 11.73
C LEU A 316 46.03 30.23 10.70
N GLN A 317 45.54 29.97 9.48
CA GLN A 317 45.37 31.00 8.45
C GLN A 317 44.37 32.07 8.91
N HIS A 318 43.20 31.66 9.41
CA HIS A 318 42.18 32.57 9.94
C HIS A 318 42.71 33.39 11.11
N ARG A 319 43.43 32.77 12.06
CA ARG A 319 44.06 33.49 13.18
C ARG A 319 45.07 34.53 12.69
N SER A 320 45.94 34.17 11.76
CA SER A 320 46.90 35.10 11.16
C SER A 320 46.21 36.27 10.46
N PHE A 321 45.07 36.03 9.83
CA PHE A 321 44.26 37.08 9.22
C PHE A 321 43.65 38.00 10.28
N CYS A 322 43.02 37.45 11.33
CA CYS A 322 42.49 38.24 12.44
C CYS A 322 43.56 39.11 13.10
N ASP A 323 44.75 38.55 13.36
CA ASP A 323 45.88 39.29 13.92
C ASP A 323 46.31 40.45 13.00
N LYS A 324 46.25 40.26 11.67
CA LYS A 324 46.52 41.31 10.68
C LYS A 324 45.43 42.38 10.69
N ILE A 325 44.16 42.00 10.74
CA ILE A 325 43.03 42.95 10.85
C ILE A 325 43.13 43.78 12.11
N ASN A 326 43.44 43.16 13.26
CA ASN A 326 43.62 43.87 14.53
C ASN A 326 44.75 44.92 14.42
N LYS A 327 45.91 44.55 13.86
CA LYS A 327 47.01 45.51 13.61
C LYS A 327 46.60 46.63 12.67
N LEU A 328 45.85 46.33 11.63
CA LEU A 328 45.35 47.34 10.70
C LEU A 328 44.33 48.28 11.35
N SER A 329 43.53 47.81 12.31
CA SER A 329 42.57 48.62 13.03
C SER A 329 43.21 49.67 13.95
N GLU A 330 44.47 49.47 14.35
CA GLU A 330 45.26 50.45 15.11
C GLU A 330 45.80 51.59 14.23
N LEU A 331 45.75 51.46 12.91
CA LEU A 331 46.16 52.52 11.99
C LEU A 331 45.04 53.55 11.84
N GLU A 332 45.39 54.84 11.87
CA GLU A 332 44.42 55.92 11.64
C GLU A 332 44.20 56.20 10.14
N ASP A 333 45.17 55.83 9.28
CA ASP A 333 45.12 56.10 7.84
C ASP A 333 44.36 55.01 7.07
N ALA A 334 43.11 55.31 6.75
CA ALA A 334 42.23 54.46 5.96
C ALA A 334 42.77 54.13 4.54
N SER A 335 43.64 54.98 3.97
CA SER A 335 44.25 54.73 2.66
C SER A 335 45.27 53.60 2.72
N ARG A 336 46.12 53.66 3.75
CA ARG A 336 47.12 52.64 4.03
C ARG A 336 46.49 51.30 4.42
N ILE A 337 45.44 51.32 5.24
CA ILE A 337 44.68 50.10 5.59
C ILE A 337 44.13 49.43 4.32
N GLN A 338 43.51 50.21 3.43
CA GLN A 338 42.98 49.67 2.18
C GLN A 338 44.07 49.05 1.31
N GLU A 339 45.22 49.72 1.16
CA GLU A 339 46.33 49.20 0.34
C GLU A 339 46.87 47.88 0.90
N GLU A 340 47.09 47.80 2.22
CA GLU A 340 47.56 46.58 2.88
C GLU A 340 46.56 45.41 2.78
N LEU A 341 45.26 45.69 2.79
CA LEU A 341 44.21 44.69 2.56
C LEU A 341 44.15 44.22 1.10
N VAL A 342 44.32 45.14 0.13
CA VAL A 342 44.40 44.79 -1.30
C VAL A 342 45.62 43.92 -1.56
N MET A 343 46.78 44.27 -0.99
CA MET A 343 47.99 43.46 -1.11
C MET A 343 47.80 42.07 -0.49
N PHE A 344 47.22 41.98 0.71
CA PHE A 344 46.90 40.70 1.34
C PHE A 344 45.96 39.83 0.49
N SER A 345 44.94 40.44 -0.13
CA SER A 345 43.99 39.73 -0.99
C SER A 345 44.63 39.19 -2.28
N ARG A 346 45.67 39.86 -2.80
CA ARG A 346 46.41 39.40 -3.99
C ARG A 346 47.37 38.27 -3.66
N GLU A 347 47.94 38.28 -2.46
CA GLU A 347 48.86 37.26 -1.97
C GLU A 347 48.13 36.00 -1.49
N ASN A 348 46.86 36.09 -1.13
CA ASN A 348 46.07 35.00 -0.57
C ASN A 348 44.77 34.77 -1.35
N ASN A 349 44.72 33.67 -2.13
CA ASN A 349 43.51 33.27 -2.87
C ASN A 349 42.50 32.46 -2.04
N CYS A 350 42.58 32.51 -0.70
CA CYS A 350 41.66 31.84 0.22
C CYS A 350 40.50 32.75 0.65
N ASP A 351 39.58 32.23 1.46
CA ASP A 351 38.38 32.98 1.88
C ASP A 351 38.73 34.23 2.69
N GLU A 352 39.80 34.20 3.49
CA GLU A 352 40.34 35.37 4.19
C GLU A 352 40.80 36.47 3.21
N GLY A 353 41.37 36.09 2.06
CA GLY A 353 41.75 37.04 1.02
C GLY A 353 40.55 37.69 0.34
N LYS A 354 39.46 36.93 0.12
CA LYS A 354 38.19 37.48 -0.38
C LYS A 354 37.57 38.44 0.64
N ILE A 355 37.60 38.09 1.93
CA ILE A 355 37.12 38.97 3.01
C ILE A 355 37.96 40.26 3.04
N ALA A 356 39.29 40.17 2.97
CA ALA A 356 40.17 41.33 2.90
C ALA A 356 39.85 42.24 1.70
N ALA A 357 39.61 41.67 0.53
CA ALA A 357 39.20 42.42 -0.66
C ALA A 357 37.87 43.15 -0.45
N ASN A 358 36.88 42.49 0.16
CA ASN A 358 35.58 43.10 0.47
C ASN A 358 35.71 44.25 1.49
N ILE A 359 36.50 44.07 2.55
CA ILE A 359 36.76 45.13 3.53
C ILE A 359 37.46 46.32 2.84
N ALA A 360 38.45 46.05 1.99
CA ALA A 360 39.14 47.08 1.22
C ALA A 360 38.19 47.87 0.29
N LEU A 361 37.22 47.19 -0.33
CA LEU A 361 36.18 47.83 -1.14
C LEU A 361 35.27 48.73 -0.29
N ILE A 362 34.81 48.25 0.87
CA ILE A 362 33.99 49.04 1.80
C ILE A 362 34.74 50.30 2.24
N ILE A 363 36.01 50.18 2.63
CA ILE A 363 36.84 51.35 3.00
C ILE A 363 36.96 52.32 1.84
N LYS A 364 37.13 51.82 0.61
CA LYS A 364 37.18 52.65 -0.61
C LYS A 364 35.90 53.46 -0.79
N ASP A 365 34.76 52.83 -0.60
CA ASP A 365 33.45 53.43 -0.82
C ASP A 365 33.08 54.40 0.28
N ILE A 366 33.39 54.09 1.54
CA ILE A 366 33.25 55.04 2.67
C ILE A 366 34.05 56.31 2.39
N ARG A 367 35.33 56.18 1.98
CA ARG A 367 36.19 57.33 1.65
C ARG A 367 35.64 58.18 0.51
N LYS A 368 34.98 57.55 -0.48
CA LYS A 368 34.32 58.25 -1.59
C LYS A 368 33.02 58.94 -1.17
N ASN A 369 32.26 58.34 -0.26
CA ASN A 369 30.96 58.85 0.20
C ASN A 369 31.05 59.85 1.37
N THR A 370 32.19 59.98 2.06
CA THR A 370 32.42 61.01 3.09
C THR A 370 32.38 62.47 2.58
N PHE A 371 32.13 62.69 1.28
CA PHE A 371 31.96 64.02 0.67
C PHE A 371 30.51 64.38 0.26
N TYR A 372 29.50 63.56 0.58
CA TYR A 372 28.08 63.91 0.33
C TYR A 372 27.26 63.99 1.63
N SER A 373 26.96 65.24 2.01
CA SER A 373 26.02 65.83 2.97
C SER A 373 25.36 65.03 4.12
N PRO A 374 25.10 65.69 5.28
CA PRO A 374 24.19 65.18 6.30
C PRO A 374 22.79 64.94 5.72
N LEU A 375 22.16 63.83 6.10
CA LEU A 375 20.74 63.58 5.88
C LEU A 375 19.90 64.69 6.57
N GLU A 376 19.55 65.74 5.83
CA GLU A 376 18.56 66.72 6.26
C GLU A 376 17.17 66.07 6.23
N ILE A 377 16.76 65.49 7.34
CA ILE A 377 15.39 65.00 7.52
C ILE A 377 14.49 66.22 7.77
N SER A 378 13.71 66.61 6.76
CA SER A 378 12.66 67.63 6.88
C SER A 378 11.59 67.17 7.89
N THR A 379 11.51 67.83 9.04
CA THR A 379 10.55 67.52 10.11
C THR A 379 9.27 68.37 10.05
N ALA A 380 9.00 69.06 8.94
CA ALA A 380 7.91 70.04 8.84
C ALA A 380 6.49 69.45 8.94
N HIS A 381 6.30 68.12 8.90
CA HIS A 381 4.96 67.52 8.83
C HIS A 381 4.63 66.45 9.89
N HIS A 382 5.47 66.20 10.90
CA HIS A 382 5.17 65.14 11.87
C HIS A 382 5.12 65.68 13.32
N LYS A 383 3.91 66.05 13.76
CA LYS A 383 3.56 66.21 15.18
C LYS A 383 3.49 64.82 15.82
N ILE A 384 4.60 64.33 16.38
CA ILE A 384 4.61 63.07 17.11
C ILE A 384 4.52 63.38 18.61
N ARG A 385 3.39 63.01 19.22
CA ARG A 385 3.18 63.06 20.67
C ARG A 385 4.02 61.97 21.36
N PRO A 386 4.52 62.18 22.59
CA PRO A 386 5.24 61.16 23.33
C PRO A 386 4.22 60.15 23.89
N TYR A 387 4.38 58.87 23.53
CA TYR A 387 3.60 57.78 24.12
C TYR A 387 4.41 57.11 25.24
N SER A 388 3.83 57.12 26.45
CA SER A 388 4.25 56.36 27.61
C SER A 388 3.39 55.10 27.74
N SER A 389 4.09 53.96 27.85
CA SER A 389 3.84 52.81 28.74
C SER A 389 2.58 51.94 28.63
N VAL A 390 2.85 50.61 28.62
CA VAL A 390 2.04 49.45 29.10
C VAL A 390 0.79 49.15 28.24
N ASP A 391 0.43 47.94 27.80
CA ASP A 391 0.59 46.58 28.33
C ASP A 391 0.43 45.54 27.18
N SER A 392 1.08 44.40 27.36
CA SER A 392 0.78 43.03 26.89
C SER A 392 0.13 42.71 25.53
N SER A 393 0.67 41.64 24.95
CA SER A 393 0.01 40.53 24.26
C SER A 393 0.05 40.44 22.71
N ALA A 394 0.59 39.30 22.32
CA ALA A 394 0.15 38.42 21.25
C ALA A 394 0.39 38.78 19.78
N GLU A 395 0.60 37.70 19.02
CA GLU A 395 0.43 37.57 17.57
C GLU A 395 1.51 38.16 16.67
N TRP A 396 2.59 37.39 16.50
CA TRP A 396 3.26 37.33 15.20
C TRP A 396 2.70 36.14 14.43
N GLN A 397 1.62 36.38 13.68
CA GLN A 397 1.16 35.51 12.61
C GLN A 397 1.89 35.85 11.30
N SER A 398 2.51 34.81 10.75
CA SER A 398 2.55 34.37 9.34
C SER A 398 2.90 35.32 8.18
N ASN A 399 3.93 34.94 7.41
CA ASN A 399 3.84 34.41 6.03
C ASN A 399 5.27 34.08 5.53
N SER A 400 5.69 32.83 5.32
CA SER A 400 5.31 31.82 4.30
C SER A 400 5.87 32.10 2.89
N SER A 401 6.81 31.25 2.44
CA SER A 401 6.82 30.66 1.09
C SER A 401 7.82 29.47 0.99
N GLU A 402 7.24 28.27 0.93
CA GLU A 402 7.61 27.06 0.14
C GLU A 402 8.99 26.39 0.33
N GLY A 403 9.14 25.07 0.43
CA GLY A 403 8.20 23.94 0.34
C GLY A 403 8.99 22.65 0.01
N ILE A 404 8.57 21.52 0.59
CA ILE A 404 8.45 20.16 0.03
C ILE A 404 8.17 19.21 1.21
N VAL A 405 6.97 18.63 1.17
CA VAL A 405 6.45 17.58 2.04
C VAL A 405 6.62 16.25 1.30
N SER A 406 7.00 15.18 2.01
CA SER A 406 6.58 13.80 1.66
C SER A 406 5.52 13.36 2.67
N PRO A 407 4.42 12.73 2.22
CA PRO A 407 3.26 12.44 3.04
C PRO A 407 3.28 11.04 3.69
N ASP A 408 2.59 11.01 4.82
CA ASP A 408 1.84 9.91 5.44
C ASP A 408 2.58 8.81 6.21
N GLU A 409 2.73 9.08 7.52
CA GLU A 409 2.32 8.16 8.58
C GLU A 409 1.08 8.72 9.28
N HIS A 410 -0.05 8.06 9.06
CA HIS A 410 -1.30 8.03 9.84
C HIS A 410 -2.06 6.83 9.22
N ASP A 411 -2.65 5.89 9.93
CA ASP A 411 -3.35 5.95 11.21
C ASP A 411 -3.56 4.52 11.74
N GLU A 412 -3.84 4.45 13.04
CA GLU A 412 -4.68 3.45 13.76
C GLU A 412 -4.21 2.00 13.95
#